data_AF-A0A9X6AIC0-F1
#
_entry.id   AF-A0A9X6AIC0-F1
#
_cell.length_a   1.000
_cell.length_b   1.000
_cell.length_c   1.000
_cell.angle_alpha   90.00
_cell.angle_beta   90.00
_cell.angle_gamma   90.00
#
_symmetry.space_group_name_H-M   'P 1'
#
loop_
_entity.id
_entity.type
_entity.pdbx_description
1 polymer ?
#
loop_
_entity_poly.entity_id
_entity_poly.type
_entity_poly.pdbx_seq_one_letter_code
_entity_poly.pdbx_strand_id
1 'polypeptide(L)'
;MMEQEDAMQLAVAFLARSQRDDEPPLVIDAERVRESNGLLIVPYNSAQYLASRDPIQQLLDCWPILIDLDRGDIRFGTLDERHLWKNPTT
;
A
#
# COMPACT_ATOMS: atom_id res chain seq x y z
N MET A 1 6.12 12.92 14.32
CA MET A 1 5.99 12.78 12.86
C MET A 1 7.08 11.84 12.40
N MET A 2 6.69 10.70 11.86
CA MET A 2 7.56 9.69 11.30
C MET A 2 8.04 10.14 9.92
N GLU A 3 9.31 9.92 9.63
CA GLU A 3 9.85 10.18 8.30
C GLU A 3 9.29 9.18 7.28
N GLN A 4 9.13 9.62 6.03
CA GLN A 4 8.54 8.77 4.99
C GLN A 4 9.36 7.49 4.77
N GLU A 5 10.69 7.55 4.89
CA GLU A 5 11.56 6.35 4.75
C GLU A 5 11.28 5.32 5.84
N ASP A 6 11.15 5.75 7.09
CA ASP A 6 10.81 4.88 8.22
C ASP A 6 9.42 4.26 8.05
N ALA A 7 8.44 5.07 7.62
CA ALA A 7 7.09 4.60 7.32
C ALA A 7 7.08 3.58 6.16
N MET A 8 7.91 3.78 5.14
CA MET A 8 8.06 2.83 4.04
C MET A 8 8.66 1.50 4.50
N GLN A 9 9.69 1.52 5.36
CA GLN A 9 10.24 0.29 5.94
C GLN A 9 9.21 -0.45 6.79
N LEU A 10 8.41 0.29 7.57
CA LEU A 10 7.31 -0.27 8.34
C LEU A 10 6.26 -0.94 7.42
N ALA A 11 5.91 -0.31 6.30
CA ALA A 11 4.99 -0.88 5.31
C ALA A 11 5.53 -2.19 4.69
N VAL A 12 6.82 -2.22 4.33
CA VAL A 12 7.47 -3.43 3.78
C VAL A 12 7.39 -4.58 4.77
N ALA A 13 7.74 -4.32 6.04
CA ALA A 13 7.71 -5.33 7.09
C ALA A 13 6.28 -5.84 7.37
N PHE A 14 5.29 -4.93 7.37
CA PHE A 14 3.89 -5.27 7.56
C PHE A 14 3.36 -6.13 6.42
N LEU A 15 3.65 -5.77 5.16
CA LEU A 15 3.25 -6.54 4.00
C LEU A 15 3.85 -7.95 4.03
N ALA A 16 5.16 -8.06 4.27
CA ALA A 16 5.87 -9.34 4.33
C ALA A 16 5.30 -10.26 5.42
N ARG A 17 4.91 -9.71 6.58
CA ARG A 17 4.29 -10.48 7.67
C ARG A 17 2.86 -10.92 7.34
N SER A 18 2.16 -10.17 6.51
CA SER A 18 0.76 -10.45 6.15
C SER A 18 0.61 -11.45 5.00
N GLN A 19 1.64 -11.58 4.17
CA GLN A 19 1.62 -12.41 2.97
C GLN A 19 1.50 -13.89 3.35
N ARG A 20 0.63 -14.61 2.65
CA ARG A 20 0.46 -16.05 2.82
C ARG A 20 1.42 -16.83 1.92
N ASP A 21 1.74 -18.06 2.32
CA ASP A 21 2.67 -18.94 1.58
C ASP A 21 2.17 -19.30 0.16
N ASP A 22 0.85 -19.24 -0.07
CA ASP A 22 0.21 -19.57 -1.34
C ASP A 22 -0.06 -18.35 -2.23
N GLU A 23 0.26 -17.13 -1.76
CA GLU A 23 0.10 -15.90 -2.52
C GLU A 23 1.34 -15.61 -3.39
N PRO A 24 1.17 -15.02 -4.58
CA PRO A 24 2.32 -14.54 -5.35
C PRO A 24 3.08 -13.46 -4.56
N PRO A 25 4.38 -13.27 -4.80
CA PRO A 25 5.18 -12.24 -4.14
C PRO A 25 4.52 -10.87 -4.22
N LEU A 26 4.24 -10.26 -3.06
CA LEU A 26 3.63 -8.94 -2.97
C LEU A 26 4.70 -7.87 -2.81
N VAL A 27 4.57 -6.77 -3.53
CA VAL A 27 5.53 -5.66 -3.52
C VAL A 27 4.77 -4.35 -3.47
N ILE A 28 5.34 -3.36 -2.79
CA ILE A 28 4.81 -2.00 -2.73
C ILE A 28 4.94 -1.32 -4.09
N ASP A 29 3.87 -0.66 -4.53
CA ASP A 29 3.86 0.20 -5.71
C ASP A 29 4.40 1.60 -5.33
N ALA A 30 5.73 1.70 -5.24
CA ALA A 30 6.42 2.91 -4.78
C ALA A 30 6.06 4.16 -5.60
N GLU A 31 5.73 4.00 -6.88
CA GLU A 31 5.33 5.09 -7.78
C GLU A 31 3.97 5.73 -7.39
N ARG A 32 3.16 5.00 -6.61
CA ARG A 32 1.82 5.45 -6.19
C ARG A 32 1.72 5.72 -4.69
N VAL A 33 2.82 5.62 -3.97
CA VAL A 33 2.90 6.03 -2.57
C VAL A 33 2.64 7.53 -2.48
N ARG A 34 1.80 7.93 -1.53
CA ARG A 34 1.45 9.33 -1.34
C ARG A 34 1.04 9.61 0.09
N GLU A 35 1.24 10.84 0.51
CA GLU A 35 0.74 11.35 1.78
C GLU A 35 -0.59 12.11 1.58
N SER A 36 -1.52 11.94 2.50
CA SER A 36 -2.75 12.74 2.55
C SER A 36 -3.27 12.82 3.99
N ASN A 37 -3.50 14.05 4.49
CA ASN A 37 -4.07 14.29 5.82
C ASN A 37 -3.32 13.58 6.97
N GLY A 38 -1.98 13.60 6.95
CA GLY A 38 -1.15 12.93 7.98
C GLY A 38 -1.08 11.40 7.85
N LEU A 39 -1.63 10.85 6.76
CA LEU A 39 -1.62 9.42 6.47
C LEU A 39 -0.73 9.13 5.26
N LEU A 40 0.21 8.19 5.39
CA LEU A 40 0.90 7.62 4.25
C LEU A 40 0.05 6.48 3.67
N ILE A 41 -0.32 6.62 2.40
CA ILE A 41 -1.09 5.64 1.65
C ILE A 41 -0.09 4.87 0.77
N VAL A 42 0.01 3.57 1.01
CA VAL A 42 1.02 2.69 0.42
C VAL A 42 0.33 1.56 -0.36
N PRO A 43 0.06 1.75 -1.66
CA PRO A 43 -0.49 0.70 -2.50
C PRO A 43 0.52 -0.43 -2.70
N TYR A 44 0.03 -1.65 -2.90
CA TYR A 44 0.85 -2.82 -3.24
C TYR A 44 0.07 -3.74 -4.18
N ASN A 45 0.79 -4.64 -4.86
CA ASN A 45 0.18 -5.71 -5.63
C ASN A 45 1.20 -6.84 -5.86
N SER A 46 0.86 -7.82 -6.71
CA SER A 46 1.82 -8.84 -7.13
C SER A 46 3.02 -8.20 -7.86
N ALA A 47 4.22 -8.72 -7.60
CA ALA A 47 5.45 -8.29 -8.29
C ALA A 47 5.29 -8.39 -9.83
N GLN A 48 4.56 -9.40 -10.30
CA GLN A 48 4.28 -9.63 -11.72
C GLN A 48 3.44 -8.49 -12.31
N TYR A 49 2.33 -8.12 -11.67
CA TYR A 49 1.52 -6.99 -12.09
C TYR A 49 2.31 -5.68 -12.05
N LEU A 50 3.10 -5.43 -11.01
CA LEU A 50 3.84 -4.18 -10.93
C LEU A 50 4.93 -4.07 -12.02
N ALA A 51 5.53 -5.19 -12.42
CA ALA A 51 6.50 -5.23 -13.51
C ALA A 51 5.86 -5.07 -14.90
N SER A 52 4.69 -5.65 -15.14
CA SER A 52 4.05 -5.67 -16.47
C SER A 52 2.99 -4.59 -16.68
N ARG A 53 2.37 -4.14 -15.59
CA ARG A 53 1.11 -3.38 -15.56
C ARG A 53 -0.03 -4.03 -16.36
N ASP A 54 0.04 -5.34 -16.61
CA ASP A 54 -1.00 -6.11 -17.30
C ASP A 54 -2.20 -6.35 -16.37
N PRO A 55 -3.40 -5.83 -16.68
CA PRO A 55 -4.58 -6.01 -15.84
C PRO A 55 -4.94 -7.47 -15.54
N ILE A 56 -4.56 -8.42 -16.40
CA ILE A 56 -4.81 -9.86 -16.17
C ILE A 56 -4.03 -10.38 -14.94
N GLN A 57 -2.88 -9.77 -14.65
CA GLN A 57 -2.01 -10.15 -13.52
C GLN A 57 -2.36 -9.40 -12.22
N GLN A 58 -3.29 -8.45 -12.30
CA GLN A 58 -3.65 -7.59 -11.18
C GLN A 58 -4.45 -8.37 -10.14
N LEU A 59 -3.97 -8.35 -8.89
CA LEU A 59 -4.75 -8.80 -7.75
C LEU A 59 -5.79 -7.74 -7.39
N LEU A 60 -7.05 -8.15 -7.26
CA LEU A 60 -8.18 -7.24 -7.09
C LEU A 60 -8.45 -6.83 -5.63
N ASP A 61 -8.07 -7.67 -4.66
CA ASP A 61 -8.34 -7.44 -3.23
C ASP A 61 -7.12 -6.87 -2.47
N CYS A 62 -6.23 -6.16 -3.17
CA CYS A 62 -5.09 -5.47 -2.55
C CYS A 62 -5.51 -4.08 -2.03
N TRP A 63 -6.02 -4.03 -0.80
CA TRP A 63 -6.29 -2.79 -0.06
C TRP A 63 -4.96 -2.12 0.31
N PRO A 64 -4.74 -0.82 0.06
CA PRO A 64 -3.46 -0.18 0.39
C PRO A 64 -3.19 -0.23 1.88
N ILE A 65 -1.91 -0.24 2.24
CA ILE A 65 -1.46 -0.08 3.62
C ILE A 65 -1.56 1.40 3.99
N LEU A 66 -2.12 1.69 5.15
CA LEU A 66 -2.32 3.02 5.69
C LEU A 66 -1.46 3.17 6.94
N ILE A 67 -0.67 4.24 7.00
CA ILE A 67 0.21 4.56 8.13
C ILE A 67 -0.11 5.95 8.64
N ASP A 68 -0.49 6.06 9.91
CA ASP A 68 -0.60 7.34 10.61
C ASP A 68 0.81 7.85 10.94
N LEU A 69 1.22 8.94 10.30
CA LEU A 69 2.58 9.48 10.45
C LEU A 69 2.80 10.16 11.80
N ASP A 70 1.75 10.49 12.54
CA ASP A 70 1.88 11.10 13.87
C ASP A 70 2.01 10.05 14.97
N ARG A 71 1.24 8.95 14.86
CA ARG A 71 1.17 7.88 15.87
C ARG A 71 2.04 6.67 15.54
N GLY A 72 2.35 6.46 14.27
CA GLY A 72 3.01 5.24 13.78
C GLY A 72 2.07 4.03 13.69
N ASP A 73 0.74 4.25 13.73
CA ASP A 73 -0.25 3.18 13.59
C ASP A 73 -0.28 2.68 12.14
N ILE A 74 -0.27 1.37 11.94
CA ILE A 74 -0.26 0.72 10.62
C ILE A 74 -1.37 -0.31 10.48
N ARG A 75 -2.05 -0.32 9.32
CA ARG A 75 -3.07 -1.30 8.97
C ARG A 75 -3.36 -1.34 7.47
N PHE A 76 -4.12 -2.33 7.03
CA PHE A 76 -4.77 -2.25 5.73
C PHE A 76 -5.91 -1.23 5.74
N GLY A 77 -6.11 -0.59 4.60
CA GLY A 77 -7.30 0.18 4.32
C GLY A 77 -8.54 -0.70 4.27
N THR A 78 -9.69 -0.05 4.44
CA THR A 78 -11.01 -0.70 4.44
C THR A 78 -11.85 -0.22 3.26
N LEU A 79 -13.00 -0.85 3.03
CA LEU A 79 -13.94 -0.46 1.98
C LEU A 79 -14.44 0.98 2.11
N ASP A 80 -14.71 1.44 3.33
CA ASP A 80 -15.19 2.79 3.59
C ASP A 80 -14.15 3.86 3.21
N GLU A 81 -12.88 3.46 3.16
CA GLU A 81 -11.74 4.30 2.85
C GLU A 81 -11.34 4.27 1.38
N ARG A 82 -12.14 3.61 0.53
CA ARG A 82 -11.92 3.55 -0.92
C ARG A 82 -11.78 4.93 -1.57
N HIS A 83 -12.34 5.97 -0.97
CA HIS A 83 -12.18 7.35 -1.41
C HIS A 83 -10.72 7.84 -1.33
N LEU A 84 -9.91 7.28 -0.43
CA LEU A 84 -8.47 7.56 -0.30
C LEU A 84 -7.61 6.92 -1.38
N TRP A 85 -8.19 6.23 -2.37
CA TRP A 85 -7.41 5.47 -3.36
C TRP A 85 -7.39 6.10 -4.75
N LYS A 86 -8.32 7.03 -4.99
CA LYS A 86 -8.33 7.79 -6.24
C LYS A 86 -7.35 8.95 -6.10
N ASN A 87 -6.63 9.26 -7.17
CA ASN A 87 -6.01 10.58 -7.28
C ASN A 87 -7.12 11.62 -7.09
N PRO A 88 -6.92 12.68 -6.29
CA PRO A 88 -7.82 13.82 -6.36
C PRO A 88 -7.80 14.24 -7.84
N THR A 89 -8.93 14.01 -8.51
CA THR A 89 -9.18 14.60 -9.83
C THR A 89 -9.14 16.10 -9.61
N THR A 90 -8.05 16.72 -10.04
CA THR A 90 -8.05 18.16 -10.37
C THR A 90 -9.11 18.46 -11.40
#